data_AF-Q7XYS6-F1
#
_entry.id   AF-Q7XYS6-F1
#
_cell.length_a   1.000
_cell.length_b   1.000
_cell.length_c   1.000
_cell.angle_alpha   90.00
_cell.angle_beta   90.00
_cell.angle_gamma   90.00
#
_symmetry.space_group_name_H-M   'P 1'
#
loop_
_entity.id
_entity.type
_entity.pdbx_description
1 polymer ?
#
loop_
_entity_poly.entity_id
_entity_poly.type
_entity_poly.pdbx_seq_one_letter_code
_entity_poly.pdbx_strand_id
1 'polypeptide(L)'
;TRLVLIITTRDKQLLTSYGVKRTHEVKELSKKDAIQLLKRKAFKTYDEVDQSYNQVLNDVVTWTSGLPLALEVIGSNLFGKSIKEWESAIKQYQRIPNKEILKILKVSFDALEEEEKSVFLDITCCLKGYKCREIEDILHSLYDNCMKYHIGVLVDKSLIQISDDRVTLHDLIENMGKEIDRQKSPKETGKRRRLWLLKDIIQVLKDNSGTSEVKIICLDFPISDKQETIEWNGNAFKEMKNLKALIIRNGILSQGPNYLPESLRILEWHRHPSHCLPSDFDTTNLAIRDLE
;
A
#
# COMPACT_ATOMS: atom_id res chain seq x y z
N THR A 1 38.63 30.22 -3.22
CA THR A 1 38.18 28.85 -2.84
C THR A 1 36.70 28.74 -3.16
N ARG A 2 36.26 27.75 -3.95
CA ARG A 2 34.82 27.52 -4.17
C ARG A 2 34.29 26.65 -3.03
N LEU A 3 33.36 27.18 -2.23
CA LEU A 3 32.62 26.42 -1.22
C LEU A 3 31.52 25.62 -1.90
N VAL A 4 31.43 24.33 -1.59
CA VAL A 4 30.36 23.45 -2.03
C VAL A 4 29.59 23.01 -0.80
N LEU A 5 28.29 23.35 -0.75
CA LEU A 5 27.36 22.89 0.28
C LEU A 5 26.53 21.73 -0.30
N ILE A 6 26.53 20.59 0.39
CA ILE A 6 25.69 19.44 0.05
C ILE A 6 24.60 19.34 1.12
N ILE A 7 23.34 19.40 0.69
CA ILE A 7 22.17 19.27 1.55
C ILE A 7 21.48 17.96 1.18
N THR A 8 21.16 17.14 2.18
CA THR A 8 20.35 15.93 2.01
C THR A 8 19.03 16.11 2.74
N THR A 9 17.93 15.75 2.08
CA THR A 9 16.57 15.86 2.66
C THR A 9 15.64 14.87 1.97
N ARG A 10 14.56 14.51 2.66
CA ARG A 10 13.44 13.75 2.10
C ARG A 10 12.29 14.64 1.64
N ASP A 11 12.43 15.95 1.85
CA ASP A 11 11.43 16.98 1.55
C ASP A 11 11.93 17.88 0.42
N LYS A 12 11.33 17.74 -0.77
CA LYS A 12 11.67 18.53 -1.97
C LYS A 12 11.30 20.01 -1.79
N GLN A 13 10.24 20.31 -1.05
CA GLN A 13 9.79 21.68 -0.80
C GLN A 13 10.87 22.48 -0.04
N LEU A 14 11.60 21.82 0.87
CA LEU A 14 12.73 22.43 1.58
C LEU A 14 13.85 22.86 0.62
N LEU A 15 14.16 22.07 -0.41
CA LEU A 15 15.16 22.47 -1.40
C LEU A 15 14.70 23.68 -2.21
N THR A 16 13.42 23.71 -2.59
CA THR A 16 12.81 24.83 -3.31
C THR A 16 12.79 26.11 -2.46
N SER A 17 12.46 26.03 -1.17
CA SER A 17 12.39 27.20 -0.29
C SER A 17 13.76 27.86 -0.06
N TYR A 18 14.85 27.08 -0.04
CA TYR A 18 16.21 27.58 0.01
C TYR A 18 16.78 27.97 -1.38
N GLY A 19 16.00 27.92 -2.45
CA GLY A 19 16.42 28.30 -3.79
C GLY A 19 17.52 27.41 -4.39
N VAL A 20 17.56 26.13 -3.99
CA VAL A 20 18.57 25.17 -4.47
C VAL A 20 18.33 24.87 -5.95
N LYS A 21 19.28 25.26 -6.80
CA LYS A 21 19.15 25.15 -8.28
C LYS A 21 19.50 23.78 -8.85
N ARG A 22 20.30 22.99 -8.12
CA ARG A 22 20.78 21.67 -8.58
C ARG A 22 20.35 20.63 -7.56
N THR A 23 19.43 19.77 -7.97
CA THR A 23 18.94 18.66 -7.16
C THR A 23 19.34 17.34 -7.81
N HIS A 24 19.53 16.32 -6.98
CA HIS A 24 19.80 14.97 -7.43
C HIS A 24 18.93 14.02 -6.60
N GLU A 25 18.01 13.33 -7.26
CA GLU A 25 17.20 12.30 -6.63
C GLU A 25 18.00 11.00 -6.57
N VAL A 26 18.27 10.53 -5.35
CA VAL A 26 18.98 9.27 -5.12
C VAL A 26 18.07 8.11 -5.54
N LYS A 27 18.57 7.26 -6.45
CA LYS A 27 17.87 6.08 -6.93
C LYS A 27 18.14 4.86 -6.04
N GLU A 28 17.25 3.88 -6.13
CA GLU A 28 17.43 2.54 -5.54
C GLU A 28 18.68 1.86 -6.10
N LEU A 29 19.21 0.88 -5.35
CA LEU A 29 20.35 0.10 -5.84
C LEU A 29 19.94 -0.79 -6.99
N SER A 30 20.84 -0.95 -7.96
CA SER A 30 20.70 -2.01 -8.95
C SER A 30 20.66 -3.37 -8.25
N LYS A 31 20.00 -4.37 -8.87
CA LYS A 31 19.95 -5.73 -8.31
C LYS A 31 21.35 -6.25 -7.97
N LYS A 32 22.36 -5.96 -8.80
CA LYS A 32 23.75 -6.35 -8.58
C LYS A 32 24.33 -5.70 -7.33
N ASP A 33 24.19 -4.38 -7.19
CA ASP A 33 24.73 -3.63 -6.06
C ASP A 33 23.99 -3.97 -4.76
N ALA A 34 22.68 -4.20 -4.84
CA ALA A 34 21.85 -4.65 -3.73
C ALA A 34 22.30 -6.02 -3.19
N ILE A 35 22.55 -6.99 -4.08
CA ILE A 35 23.12 -8.30 -3.70
C ILE A 35 24.49 -8.12 -3.06
N GLN A 36 25.35 -7.26 -3.63
CA GLN A 36 26.69 -7.02 -3.09
C GLN A 36 26.65 -6.42 -1.69
N LEU A 37 25.79 -5.41 -1.47
CA LEU A 37 25.59 -4.81 -0.15
C LEU A 37 25.08 -5.84 0.86
N LEU A 38 24.08 -6.64 0.47
CA LEU A 38 23.51 -7.67 1.32
C LEU A 38 24.54 -8.73 1.70
N LYS A 39 25.35 -9.21 0.75
CA LYS A 39 26.45 -10.15 1.01
C LYS A 39 27.43 -9.57 2.03
N ARG A 40 27.82 -8.31 1.85
CA ARG A 40 28.74 -7.62 2.75
C ARG A 40 28.19 -7.55 4.17
N LYS A 41 26.88 -7.29 4.34
CA LYS A 41 26.26 -7.15 5.66
C LYS A 41 26.00 -8.51 6.33
N ALA A 42 25.63 -9.52 5.55
CA ALA A 42 25.26 -10.84 6.07
C ALA A 42 26.42 -11.83 6.22
N PHE A 43 27.52 -11.66 5.48
CA PHE A 43 28.67 -12.55 5.54
C PHE A 43 29.99 -11.86 5.91
N LYS A 44 30.02 -10.52 5.95
CA LYS A 44 31.23 -9.71 6.20
C LYS A 44 32.39 -10.02 5.24
N THR A 45 32.10 -10.50 4.03
CA THR A 45 33.11 -10.80 3.00
C THR A 45 32.80 -10.09 1.67
N TYR A 46 33.85 -9.91 0.86
CA TYR A 46 33.77 -9.52 -0.55
C TYR A 46 33.87 -10.72 -1.51
N ASP A 47 34.19 -11.90 -0.97
CA ASP A 47 34.43 -13.11 -1.73
C ASP A 47 33.14 -13.79 -2.19
N GLU A 48 33.28 -14.85 -2.97
CA GLU A 48 32.15 -15.69 -3.37
C GLU A 48 31.48 -16.32 -2.14
N VAL A 49 30.18 -16.05 -2.01
CA VAL A 49 29.30 -16.74 -1.07
C VAL A 49 28.82 -18.01 -1.75
N ASP A 50 28.67 -19.08 -0.96
CA ASP A 50 28.10 -20.35 -1.43
C ASP A 50 26.83 -20.11 -2.28
N GLN A 51 26.83 -20.69 -3.48
CA GLN A 51 25.77 -20.52 -4.47
C GLN A 51 24.39 -20.95 -3.96
N SER A 52 24.33 -21.81 -2.94
CA SER A 52 23.09 -22.20 -2.27
C SER A 52 22.32 -21.02 -1.65
N TYR A 53 23.00 -19.90 -1.31
CA TYR A 53 22.35 -18.69 -0.82
C TYR A 53 21.77 -17.78 -1.91
N ASN A 54 22.02 -18.06 -3.21
CA ASN A 54 21.60 -17.17 -4.28
C ASN A 54 20.08 -16.93 -4.30
N GLN A 55 19.27 -17.95 -4.03
CA GLN A 55 17.82 -17.78 -3.99
C GLN A 55 17.39 -16.83 -2.87
N VAL A 56 17.81 -17.09 -1.63
CA VAL A 56 17.43 -16.25 -0.48
C VAL A 56 17.98 -14.82 -0.58
N LEU A 57 19.14 -14.63 -1.20
CA LEU A 57 19.66 -13.29 -1.51
C LEU A 57 18.75 -12.54 -2.49
N ASN A 58 18.32 -13.21 -3.56
CA ASN A 58 17.38 -12.63 -4.52
C ASN A 58 16.03 -12.33 -3.88
N ASP A 59 15.53 -13.20 -3.01
CA ASP A 59 14.26 -13.00 -2.30
C ASP A 59 14.31 -11.76 -1.39
N VAL A 60 15.41 -11.56 -0.64
CA VAL A 60 15.61 -10.35 0.17
C VAL A 60 15.71 -9.09 -0.70
N VAL A 61 16.48 -9.13 -1.78
CA VAL A 61 16.64 -7.98 -2.68
C VAL A 61 15.32 -7.61 -3.34
N THR A 62 14.53 -8.62 -3.72
CA THR A 62 13.19 -8.41 -4.28
C THR A 62 12.26 -7.79 -3.25
N TRP A 63 12.24 -8.31 -2.01
CA TRP A 63 11.39 -7.77 -0.95
C TRP A 63 11.77 -6.33 -0.52
N THR A 64 13.06 -6.02 -0.52
CA THR A 64 13.56 -4.67 -0.17
C THR A 64 13.48 -3.67 -1.31
N SER A 65 13.19 -4.13 -2.53
CA SER A 65 13.18 -3.34 -3.77
C SER A 65 14.43 -2.46 -3.92
N GLY A 66 15.59 -3.00 -3.55
CA GLY A 66 16.87 -2.30 -3.67
C GLY A 66 17.11 -1.16 -2.67
N LEU A 67 16.25 -0.97 -1.66
CA LEU A 67 16.45 0.07 -0.65
C LEU A 67 17.67 -0.25 0.23
N PRO A 68 18.76 0.56 0.18
CA PRO A 68 20.02 0.25 0.85
C PRO A 68 19.84 -0.01 2.35
N LEU A 69 19.08 0.87 3.02
CA LEU A 69 18.85 0.79 4.46
C LEU A 69 18.19 -0.52 4.87
N ALA A 70 17.17 -0.97 4.13
CA ALA A 70 16.50 -2.22 4.44
C ALA A 70 17.44 -3.41 4.25
N LEU A 71 18.26 -3.40 3.19
CA LEU A 71 19.29 -4.41 2.96
C LEU A 71 20.31 -4.47 4.10
N GLU A 72 20.71 -3.32 4.66
CA GLU A 72 21.66 -3.28 5.79
C GLU A 72 21.08 -3.91 7.06
N VAL A 73 19.85 -3.53 7.42
CA VAL A 73 19.17 -4.05 8.61
C VAL A 73 18.95 -5.56 8.48
N ILE A 74 18.43 -6.00 7.33
CA ILE A 74 18.14 -7.42 7.09
C ILE A 74 19.43 -8.24 7.02
N GLY A 75 20.43 -7.76 6.28
CA GLY A 75 21.72 -8.45 6.19
C GLY A 75 22.37 -8.62 7.55
N SER A 76 22.34 -7.58 8.39
CA SER A 76 22.89 -7.65 9.75
C SER A 76 22.13 -8.64 10.63
N ASN A 77 20.80 -8.68 10.54
CA ASN A 77 19.96 -9.64 11.29
C ASN A 77 20.16 -11.10 10.85
N LEU A 78 20.54 -11.30 9.59
CA LEU A 78 20.75 -12.63 9.00
C LEU A 78 22.21 -13.11 9.07
N PHE A 79 23.09 -12.33 9.71
CA PHE A 79 24.48 -12.70 9.89
C PHE A 79 24.63 -14.04 10.64
N GLY A 80 25.36 -14.99 10.04
CA GLY A 80 25.60 -16.32 10.62
C GLY A 80 24.39 -17.26 10.62
N LYS A 81 23.30 -16.90 9.92
CA LYS A 81 22.06 -17.70 9.85
C LYS A 81 22.08 -18.68 8.69
N SER A 82 21.47 -19.84 8.89
CA SER A 82 21.29 -20.87 7.86
C SER A 82 20.26 -20.46 6.81
N ILE A 83 20.30 -21.08 5.62
CA ILE A 83 19.33 -20.82 4.53
C ILE A 83 17.88 -20.98 5.01
N LYS A 84 17.58 -22.01 5.82
CA LYS A 84 16.24 -22.22 6.37
C LYS A 84 15.80 -21.09 7.31
N GLU A 85 16.73 -20.53 8.09
CA GLU A 85 16.45 -19.35 8.91
C GLU A 85 16.22 -18.10 8.05
N TRP A 86 16.94 -17.93 6.95
CA TRP A 86 16.69 -16.85 5.98
C TRP A 86 15.29 -16.95 5.38
N GLU A 87 14.92 -18.11 4.86
CA GLU A 87 13.58 -18.35 4.30
C GLU A 87 12.47 -18.04 5.31
N SER A 88 12.65 -18.48 6.56
CA SER A 88 11.71 -18.22 7.66
C SER A 88 11.61 -16.72 7.99
N ALA A 89 12.76 -16.04 8.08
CA ALA A 89 12.82 -14.62 8.39
C ALA A 89 12.18 -13.76 7.28
N ILE A 90 12.44 -14.07 6.01
CA ILE A 90 11.83 -13.35 4.87
C ILE A 90 10.31 -13.51 4.88
N LYS A 91 9.81 -14.73 5.10
CA LYS A 91 8.37 -14.98 5.26
C LYS A 91 7.77 -14.20 6.44
N GLN A 92 8.52 -14.06 7.54
CA GLN A 92 8.09 -13.24 8.66
C GLN A 92 8.03 -11.75 8.28
N TYR A 93 9.06 -11.21 7.62
CA TYR A 93 9.10 -9.79 7.22
C TYR A 93 8.03 -9.42 6.20
N GLN A 94 7.68 -10.33 5.30
CA GLN A 94 6.56 -10.17 4.37
C GLN A 94 5.21 -10.10 5.08
N ARG A 95 5.05 -10.78 6.23
CA ARG A 95 3.82 -10.77 7.02
C ARG A 95 3.74 -9.58 7.96
N ILE A 96 4.86 -9.27 8.63
CA ILE A 96 4.99 -8.20 9.61
C ILE A 96 6.33 -7.52 9.33
N PRO A 97 6.35 -6.32 8.73
CA PRO A 97 7.60 -5.66 8.39
C PRO A 97 8.46 -5.41 9.64
N ASN A 98 9.78 -5.45 9.46
CA ASN A 98 10.71 -5.24 10.56
C ASN A 98 10.51 -3.86 11.21
N LYS A 99 10.41 -3.82 12.55
CA LYS A 99 10.12 -2.58 13.31
C LYS A 99 11.16 -1.48 13.11
N GLU A 100 12.44 -1.84 12.96
CA GLU A 100 13.51 -0.87 12.74
C GLU A 100 13.37 -0.19 11.37
N ILE A 101 13.11 -1.00 10.33
CA ILE A 101 12.85 -0.50 8.97
C ILE A 101 11.61 0.40 8.98
N LEU A 102 10.50 -0.07 9.58
CA LEU A 102 9.27 0.71 9.70
C LEU A 102 9.50 2.05 10.40
N LYS A 103 10.23 2.07 11.52
CA LYS A 103 10.52 3.31 12.26
C LYS A 103 11.24 4.34 11.39
N ILE A 104 12.18 3.90 10.55
CA ILE A 104 12.95 4.83 9.72
C ILE A 104 12.13 5.32 8.51
N LEU A 105 11.30 4.47 7.92
CA LEU A 105 10.40 4.87 6.83
C LEU A 105 9.31 5.83 7.33
N LYS A 106 8.84 5.63 8.56
CA LYS A 106 7.73 6.38 9.17
C LYS A 106 8.06 7.85 9.45
N VAL A 107 9.33 8.25 9.42
CA VAL A 107 9.75 9.64 9.67
C VAL A 107 9.03 10.63 8.74
N SER A 108 8.92 10.34 7.45
CA SER A 108 8.23 11.23 6.51
C SER A 108 6.71 11.23 6.74
N PHE A 109 6.14 10.10 7.16
CA PHE A 109 4.72 9.97 7.48
C PHE A 109 4.34 10.70 8.78
N ASP A 110 5.19 10.64 9.81
CA ASP A 110 4.95 11.28 11.09
C ASP A 110 5.00 12.82 11.00
N ALA A 111 5.64 13.35 9.95
CA ALA A 111 5.68 14.77 9.62
C ALA A 111 4.49 15.26 8.78
N LEU A 112 3.52 14.40 8.48
CA LEU A 112 2.28 14.77 7.79
C LEU A 112 1.23 15.28 8.79
N GLU A 113 0.35 16.15 8.31
CA GLU A 113 -0.89 16.51 8.99
C GLU A 113 -1.92 15.37 8.94
N GLU A 114 -2.94 15.42 9.79
CA GLU A 114 -3.87 14.29 9.97
C GLU A 114 -4.69 13.93 8.71
N GLU A 115 -5.09 14.91 7.91
CA GLU A 115 -5.76 14.66 6.62
C GLU A 115 -4.79 14.06 5.60
N GLU A 116 -3.57 14.58 5.49
CA GLU A 116 -2.50 14.05 4.63
C GLU A 116 -2.15 12.59 5.00
N LYS A 117 -2.07 12.25 6.28
CA LYS A 117 -1.90 10.86 6.75
C LYS A 117 -3.05 9.98 6.27
N SER A 118 -4.29 10.49 6.35
CA SER A 118 -5.46 9.72 5.93
C SER A 118 -5.45 9.46 4.43
N VAL A 119 -5.10 10.47 3.63
CA VAL A 119 -4.93 10.39 2.17
C VAL A 119 -3.81 9.40 1.79
N PHE A 120 -2.63 9.49 2.43
CA PHE A 120 -1.55 8.55 2.20
C PHE A 120 -1.99 7.10 2.44
N LEU A 121 -2.71 6.86 3.54
CA LEU A 121 -3.21 5.51 3.85
C LEU A 121 -4.25 5.03 2.82
N ASP A 122 -5.15 5.90 2.34
CA ASP A 122 -6.09 5.54 1.27
C ASP A 122 -5.36 5.11 -0.01
N ILE A 123 -4.33 5.88 -0.40
CA ILE A 123 -3.50 5.56 -1.57
C ILE A 123 -2.77 4.23 -1.39
N THR A 124 -2.08 4.04 -0.27
CA THR A 124 -1.29 2.82 -0.02
C THR A 124 -2.15 1.56 0.05
N CYS A 125 -3.37 1.67 0.59
CA CYS A 125 -4.25 0.52 0.77
C CYS A 125 -5.01 0.16 -0.51
N CYS A 126 -5.40 1.14 -1.33
CA CYS A 126 -6.43 0.91 -2.36
C CYS A 126 -6.14 1.57 -3.71
N LEU A 127 -5.38 2.67 -3.76
CA LEU A 127 -5.29 3.53 -4.95
C LEU A 127 -3.91 3.53 -5.63
N LYS A 128 -2.99 2.63 -5.24
CA LYS A 128 -1.72 2.43 -5.96
C LYS A 128 -2.01 2.10 -7.43
N GLY A 129 -1.32 2.79 -8.33
CA GLY A 129 -1.36 2.53 -9.77
C GLY A 129 -2.44 3.27 -10.53
N TYR A 130 -3.41 3.93 -9.88
CA TYR A 130 -4.36 4.81 -10.58
C TYR A 130 -3.67 6.03 -11.18
N LYS A 131 -4.30 6.63 -12.19
CA LYS A 131 -3.85 7.91 -12.73
C LYS A 131 -4.05 9.02 -11.71
N CYS A 132 -3.24 10.08 -11.82
CA CYS A 132 -3.29 11.20 -10.88
C CYS A 132 -4.68 11.85 -10.85
N ARG A 133 -5.30 12.05 -12.02
CA ARG A 133 -6.66 12.62 -12.12
C ARG A 133 -7.71 11.74 -11.44
N GLU A 134 -7.64 10.43 -11.67
CA GLU A 134 -8.57 9.46 -11.05
C GLU A 134 -8.45 9.49 -9.52
N ILE A 135 -7.22 9.57 -8.98
CA ILE A 135 -6.99 9.70 -7.54
C ILE A 135 -7.53 11.02 -7.02
N GLU A 136 -7.35 12.13 -7.74
CA GLU A 136 -7.91 13.43 -7.35
C GLU A 136 -9.44 13.37 -7.26
N ASP A 137 -10.12 12.77 -8.24
CA ASP A 137 -11.58 12.63 -8.27
C ASP A 137 -12.11 11.69 -7.16
N ILE A 138 -11.42 10.57 -6.94
CA ILE A 138 -11.72 9.62 -5.86
C ILE A 138 -11.58 10.32 -4.50
N LEU A 139 -10.45 10.96 -4.25
CA LEU A 139 -10.21 11.61 -2.95
C LEU A 139 -11.14 12.82 -2.77
N HIS A 140 -11.45 13.57 -3.83
CA HIS A 140 -12.47 14.63 -3.76
C HIS A 140 -13.81 14.07 -3.28
N SER A 141 -14.24 12.94 -3.81
CA SER A 141 -15.49 12.26 -3.42
C SER A 141 -15.47 11.74 -1.97
N LEU A 142 -14.29 11.39 -1.45
CA LEU A 142 -14.13 10.86 -0.09
C LEU A 142 -14.07 11.96 0.99
N TYR A 143 -13.48 13.11 0.66
CA TYR A 143 -13.14 14.19 1.59
C TYR A 143 -13.90 15.50 1.34
N ASP A 144 -14.65 15.61 0.24
CA ASP A 144 -15.41 16.80 -0.17
C ASP A 144 -14.53 18.05 -0.34
N ASN A 145 -13.31 17.87 -0.85
CA ASN A 145 -12.32 18.94 -1.00
C ASN A 145 -11.32 18.64 -2.14
N CYS A 146 -10.64 19.65 -2.67
CA CYS A 146 -9.59 19.46 -3.68
C CYS A 146 -8.35 18.85 -3.04
N MET A 147 -7.92 17.69 -3.55
CA MET A 147 -6.86 16.88 -2.93
C MET A 147 -5.49 17.05 -3.58
N LYS A 148 -5.37 17.95 -4.57
CA LYS A 148 -4.12 18.24 -5.28
C LYS A 148 -3.00 18.70 -4.36
N TYR A 149 -3.30 19.54 -3.36
CA TYR A 149 -2.32 19.98 -2.37
C TYR A 149 -1.78 18.80 -1.56
N HIS A 150 -2.67 17.97 -1.01
CA HIS A 150 -2.32 16.78 -0.23
C HIS A 150 -1.44 15.81 -1.02
N ILE A 151 -1.80 15.53 -2.28
CA ILE A 151 -0.98 14.69 -3.17
C ILE A 151 0.40 15.32 -3.40
N GLY A 152 0.46 16.64 -3.61
CA GLY A 152 1.72 17.38 -3.74
C GLY A 152 2.63 17.22 -2.51
N VAL A 153 2.07 17.34 -1.29
CA VAL A 153 2.83 17.14 -0.04
C VAL A 153 3.40 15.72 0.06
N LEU A 154 2.63 14.70 -0.36
CA LEU A 154 3.12 13.32 -0.37
C LEU A 154 4.27 13.09 -1.36
N VAL A 155 4.23 13.74 -2.52
CA VAL A 155 5.33 13.74 -3.50
C VAL A 155 6.55 14.47 -2.94
N ASP A 156 6.35 15.64 -2.34
CA ASP A 156 7.44 16.44 -1.78
C ASP A 156 8.16 15.70 -0.65
N LYS A 157 7.41 15.00 0.22
CA LYS A 157 7.96 14.18 1.32
C LYS A 157 8.44 12.79 0.90
N SER A 158 8.50 12.53 -0.41
CA SER A 158 9.01 11.29 -1.01
C SER A 158 8.27 10.03 -0.54
N LEU A 159 6.97 10.15 -0.23
CA LEU A 159 6.11 9.04 0.18
C LEU A 159 5.41 8.38 -1.02
N ILE A 160 5.17 9.14 -2.08
CA ILE A 160 4.65 8.66 -3.36
C ILE A 160 5.46 9.25 -4.51
N GLN A 161 5.34 8.65 -5.69
CA GLN A 161 5.91 9.14 -6.94
C GLN A 161 4.83 9.16 -8.02
N ILE A 162 5.05 9.98 -9.05
CA ILE A 162 4.21 10.01 -10.24
C ILE A 162 5.08 9.53 -11.41
N SER A 163 4.70 8.39 -12.00
CA SER A 163 5.36 7.79 -13.16
C SER A 163 4.30 7.51 -14.21
N ASP A 164 4.52 7.99 -15.44
CA ASP A 164 3.56 7.82 -16.55
C ASP A 164 2.11 8.20 -16.18
N ASP A 165 1.96 9.35 -15.52
CA ASP A 165 0.68 9.88 -14.98
C ASP A 165 0.03 9.01 -13.88
N ARG A 166 0.71 7.96 -13.39
CA ARG A 166 0.20 7.07 -12.34
C ARG A 166 0.93 7.28 -11.02
N VAL A 167 0.17 7.19 -9.93
CA VAL A 167 0.76 7.23 -8.58
C VAL A 167 1.37 5.87 -8.25
N THR A 168 2.66 5.88 -7.96
CA THR A 168 3.43 4.71 -7.55
C THR A 168 4.00 4.93 -6.15
N LEU A 169 4.31 3.82 -5.48
CA LEU A 169 4.95 3.81 -4.17
C LEU A 169 6.06 2.78 -4.20
N HIS A 170 7.13 3.07 -3.48
CA HIS A 170 8.12 2.06 -3.17
C HIS A 170 7.47 0.97 -2.29
N ASP A 171 7.75 -0.31 -2.55
CA ASP A 171 7.05 -1.43 -1.91
C ASP A 171 7.14 -1.40 -0.38
N LEU A 172 8.32 -1.07 0.17
CA LEU A 172 8.48 -0.86 1.61
C LEU A 172 7.68 0.32 2.19
N ILE A 173 7.43 1.39 1.43
CA ILE A 173 6.56 2.52 1.86
C ILE A 173 5.09 2.08 1.86
N GLU A 174 4.68 1.33 0.83
CA GLU A 174 3.35 0.73 0.78
C GLU A 174 3.12 -0.23 1.96
N ASN A 175 4.07 -1.13 2.21
CA ASN A 175 4.04 -2.06 3.35
C ASN A 175 3.97 -1.32 4.69
N MET A 176 4.67 -0.21 4.82
CA MET A 176 4.60 0.65 6.00
C MET A 176 3.20 1.26 6.17
N GLY A 177 2.61 1.84 5.13
CA GLY A 177 1.25 2.40 5.18
C GLY A 177 0.20 1.35 5.57
N LYS A 178 0.26 0.19 4.91
CA LYS A 178 -0.60 -0.97 5.20
C LYS A 178 -0.46 -1.46 6.65
N GLU A 179 0.76 -1.54 7.17
CA GLU A 179 1.00 -1.93 8.57
C GLU A 179 0.50 -0.88 9.57
N ILE A 180 0.66 0.42 9.27
CA ILE A 180 0.13 1.51 10.10
C ILE A 180 -1.40 1.40 10.23
N ASP A 181 -2.11 1.18 9.11
CA ASP A 181 -3.56 1.02 9.14
C ASP A 181 -3.98 -0.26 9.90
N ARG A 182 -3.30 -1.39 9.65
CA ARG A 182 -3.54 -2.67 10.34
C ARG A 182 -3.40 -2.55 11.86
N GLN A 183 -2.40 -1.80 12.35
CA GLN A 183 -2.13 -1.64 13.78
C GLN A 183 -3.19 -0.81 14.52
N LYS A 184 -4.04 -0.05 13.82
CA LYS A 184 -5.19 0.64 14.46
C LYS A 184 -6.23 -0.32 14.98
N SER A 185 -6.35 -1.52 14.39
CA SER A 185 -7.23 -2.59 14.85
C SER A 185 -6.59 -3.95 14.54
N PRO A 186 -5.62 -4.39 15.37
CA PRO A 186 -4.75 -5.51 15.02
C PRO A 186 -5.46 -6.86 15.05
N LYS A 187 -6.42 -7.03 15.98
CA LYS A 187 -7.17 -8.28 16.20
C LYS A 187 -8.53 -8.30 15.52
N GLU A 188 -9.12 -7.12 15.28
CA GLU A 188 -10.51 -6.99 14.83
C GLU A 188 -10.54 -6.42 13.41
N THR A 189 -10.44 -7.30 12.42
CA THR A 189 -10.41 -6.93 11.01
C THR A 189 -11.62 -6.08 10.62
N GLY A 190 -12.83 -6.45 11.06
CA GLY A 190 -14.06 -5.71 10.79
C GLY A 190 -14.15 -4.30 11.39
N LYS A 191 -13.19 -3.90 12.23
CA LYS A 191 -13.06 -2.53 12.76
C LYS A 191 -11.97 -1.69 12.07
N ARG A 192 -11.24 -2.26 11.11
CA ARG A 192 -10.24 -1.50 10.34
C ARG A 192 -10.94 -0.53 9.40
N ARG A 193 -10.43 0.70 9.34
CA ARG A 193 -10.98 1.73 8.43
C ARG A 193 -10.82 1.36 6.96
N ARG A 194 -9.74 0.66 6.61
CA ARG A 194 -9.43 0.23 5.23
C ARG A 194 -9.23 -1.28 5.21
N LEU A 195 -9.98 -1.97 4.36
CA LEU A 195 -9.78 -3.39 4.10
C LEU A 195 -9.15 -3.56 2.72
N TRP A 196 -7.93 -4.07 2.69
CA TRP A 196 -7.11 -4.21 1.48
C TRP A 196 -6.47 -5.59 1.34
N LEU A 197 -6.51 -6.42 2.39
CA LEU A 197 -5.95 -7.77 2.33
C LEU A 197 -7.05 -8.75 1.93
N LEU A 198 -6.87 -9.42 0.79
CA LEU A 198 -7.85 -10.31 0.17
C LEU A 198 -8.48 -11.31 1.18
N LYS A 199 -7.65 -12.04 1.92
CA LYS A 199 -8.13 -13.05 2.89
C LYS A 199 -8.97 -12.43 4.01
N ASP A 200 -8.57 -11.27 4.48
CA ASP A 200 -9.24 -10.54 5.55
C ASP A 200 -10.60 -10.02 5.09
N ILE A 201 -10.68 -9.48 3.87
CA ILE A 201 -11.95 -9.02 3.28
C ILE A 201 -12.90 -10.19 3.10
N ILE A 202 -12.45 -11.29 2.50
CA ILE A 202 -13.31 -12.48 2.30
C ILE A 202 -13.87 -12.97 3.64
N GLN A 203 -13.04 -13.06 4.67
CA GLN A 203 -13.49 -13.47 6.00
C GLN A 203 -14.54 -12.50 6.57
N VAL A 204 -14.29 -11.18 6.49
CA VAL A 204 -15.23 -10.15 6.96
C VAL A 204 -16.57 -10.23 6.23
N LEU A 205 -16.56 -10.43 4.91
CA LEU A 205 -17.77 -10.53 4.09
C LEU A 205 -18.52 -11.85 4.31
N LYS A 206 -17.84 -12.96 4.54
CA LYS A 206 -18.46 -14.26 4.87
C LYS A 206 -19.12 -14.22 6.25
N ASP A 207 -18.42 -13.71 7.25
CA ASP A 207 -18.88 -13.72 8.63
C ASP A 207 -19.86 -12.57 8.95
N ASN A 208 -20.06 -11.63 8.02
CA ASN A 208 -20.81 -10.40 8.26
C ASN A 208 -20.30 -9.65 9.51
N SER A 209 -18.98 -9.53 9.63
CA SER A 209 -18.32 -8.98 10.82
C SER A 209 -17.80 -7.54 10.65
N GLY A 210 -18.05 -6.92 9.49
CA GLY A 210 -17.68 -5.54 9.25
C GLY A 210 -18.56 -4.57 10.01
N THR A 211 -17.94 -3.52 10.55
CA THR A 211 -18.59 -2.54 11.42
C THR A 211 -18.68 -1.18 10.74
N SER A 212 -19.33 -0.21 11.41
CA SER A 212 -19.38 1.18 10.97
C SER A 212 -18.02 1.87 10.92
N GLU A 213 -16.94 1.26 11.42
CA GLU A 213 -15.59 1.82 11.27
C GLU A 213 -15.03 1.66 9.85
N VAL A 214 -15.50 0.65 9.10
CA VAL A 214 -15.02 0.39 7.74
C VAL A 214 -15.47 1.53 6.83
N LYS A 215 -14.50 2.16 6.14
CA LYS A 215 -14.74 3.25 5.18
C LYS A 215 -14.36 2.89 3.75
N ILE A 216 -13.37 2.03 3.56
CA ILE A 216 -12.90 1.62 2.23
C ILE A 216 -12.68 0.12 2.20
N ILE A 217 -13.19 -0.53 1.15
CA ILE A 217 -12.91 -1.92 0.82
C ILE A 217 -12.33 -1.96 -0.59
N CYS A 218 -11.11 -2.50 -0.71
CA CYS A 218 -10.47 -2.76 -1.98
C CYS A 218 -10.12 -4.24 -2.07
N LEU A 219 -10.95 -4.95 -2.83
CA LEU A 219 -10.85 -6.38 -3.07
C LEU A 219 -10.29 -6.62 -4.47
N ASP A 220 -8.98 -6.84 -4.55
CA ASP A 220 -8.30 -7.10 -5.81
C ASP A 220 -7.85 -8.56 -5.89
N PHE A 221 -8.35 -9.27 -6.91
CA PHE A 221 -7.99 -10.66 -7.15
C PHE A 221 -6.80 -10.75 -8.09
N PRO A 222 -5.84 -11.66 -7.82
CA PRO A 222 -4.79 -11.95 -8.78
C PRO A 222 -5.42 -12.48 -10.08
N ILE A 223 -4.94 -11.99 -11.21
CA ILE A 223 -5.35 -12.48 -12.52
C ILE A 223 -4.90 -13.94 -12.63
N SER A 224 -5.85 -14.85 -12.76
CA SER A 224 -5.61 -16.29 -12.91
C SER A 224 -6.60 -16.89 -13.89
N ASP A 225 -6.16 -17.90 -14.64
CA ASP A 225 -7.02 -18.66 -15.56
C ASP A 225 -8.10 -19.47 -14.82
N LYS A 226 -7.92 -19.71 -13.50
CA LYS A 226 -8.88 -20.38 -12.64
C LYS A 226 -9.60 -19.35 -11.79
N GLN A 227 -10.81 -19.00 -12.20
CA GLN A 227 -11.64 -18.07 -11.47
C GLN A 227 -12.57 -18.82 -10.54
N GLU A 228 -12.32 -18.71 -9.24
CA GLU A 228 -13.18 -19.27 -8.20
C GLU A 228 -14.25 -18.25 -7.83
N THR A 229 -15.51 -18.72 -7.82
CA THR A 229 -16.62 -17.95 -7.29
C THR A 229 -16.52 -17.90 -5.77
N ILE A 230 -16.62 -16.70 -5.19
CA ILE A 230 -16.48 -16.50 -3.75
C ILE A 230 -17.84 -16.33 -3.11
N GLU A 231 -18.17 -17.31 -2.27
CA GLU A 231 -19.32 -17.24 -1.39
C GLU A 231 -19.11 -16.16 -0.33
N TRP A 232 -20.16 -15.36 -0.11
CA TRP A 232 -20.18 -14.29 0.89
C TRP A 232 -21.61 -14.00 1.33
N ASN A 233 -21.77 -13.29 2.44
CA ASN A 233 -23.08 -12.91 2.94
C ASN A 233 -23.58 -11.64 2.22
N GLY A 234 -24.65 -11.73 1.41
CA GLY A 234 -25.20 -10.58 0.68
C GLY A 234 -25.64 -9.39 1.55
N ASN A 235 -25.75 -9.57 2.86
CA ASN A 235 -26.02 -8.50 3.82
C ASN A 235 -24.76 -7.91 4.47
N ALA A 236 -23.54 -8.31 4.04
CA ALA A 236 -22.30 -7.96 4.74
C ALA A 236 -22.05 -6.45 4.88
N PHE A 237 -22.57 -5.65 3.94
CA PHE A 237 -22.41 -4.19 3.97
C PHE A 237 -23.43 -3.47 4.86
N LYS A 238 -24.43 -4.17 5.41
CA LYS A 238 -25.54 -3.57 6.16
C LYS A 238 -25.08 -2.79 7.39
N GLU A 239 -24.14 -3.34 8.16
CA GLU A 239 -23.62 -2.70 9.37
C GLU A 239 -22.46 -1.72 9.09
N MET A 240 -21.94 -1.70 7.86
CA MET A 240 -20.84 -0.82 7.43
C MET A 240 -21.36 0.56 7.00
N LYS A 241 -22.09 1.22 7.89
CA LYS A 241 -22.85 2.46 7.60
C LYS A 241 -21.99 3.63 7.11
N ASN A 242 -20.68 3.60 7.33
CA ASN A 242 -19.74 4.66 6.90
C ASN A 242 -18.86 4.23 5.71
N LEU A 243 -19.16 3.12 5.04
CA LEU A 243 -18.44 2.67 3.85
C LEU A 243 -18.65 3.67 2.70
N LYS A 244 -17.56 4.35 2.31
CA LYS A 244 -17.55 5.36 1.24
C LYS A 244 -17.03 4.83 -0.09
N ALA A 245 -16.16 3.81 -0.09
CA ALA A 245 -15.62 3.23 -1.31
C ALA A 245 -15.64 1.71 -1.28
N LEU A 246 -16.20 1.12 -2.34
CA LEU A 246 -16.17 -0.31 -2.61
C LEU A 246 -15.54 -0.52 -3.99
N ILE A 247 -14.37 -1.13 -4.00
CA ILE A 247 -13.59 -1.45 -5.20
C ILE A 247 -13.39 -2.96 -5.25
N ILE A 248 -13.95 -3.63 -6.25
CA ILE A 248 -13.86 -5.08 -6.46
C ILE A 248 -13.36 -5.33 -7.88
N ARG A 249 -12.13 -5.87 -8.00
CA ARG A 249 -11.49 -6.13 -9.29
C ARG A 249 -11.18 -7.60 -9.46
N ASN A 250 -11.37 -8.10 -10.68
CA ASN A 250 -10.94 -9.44 -11.12
C ASN A 250 -11.60 -10.63 -10.38
N GLY A 251 -12.57 -10.39 -9.50
CA GLY A 251 -13.25 -11.41 -8.70
C GLY A 251 -14.67 -11.69 -9.15
N ILE A 252 -15.14 -12.91 -8.91
CA ILE A 252 -16.55 -13.29 -9.09
C ILE A 252 -17.11 -13.59 -7.71
N LEU A 253 -18.05 -12.77 -7.24
CA LEU A 253 -18.80 -13.06 -6.02
C LEU A 253 -20.04 -13.91 -6.35
N SER A 254 -20.43 -14.81 -5.45
CA SER A 254 -21.52 -15.77 -5.69
C SER A 254 -22.89 -15.13 -5.88
N GLN A 255 -23.05 -13.89 -5.42
CA GLN A 255 -24.30 -13.12 -5.46
C GLN A 255 -24.01 -11.63 -5.37
N GLY A 256 -24.97 -10.80 -5.79
CA GLY A 256 -24.94 -9.35 -5.58
C GLY A 256 -25.22 -8.96 -4.12
N PRO A 257 -24.95 -7.69 -3.74
CA PRO A 257 -25.33 -7.19 -2.44
C PRO A 257 -26.86 -7.11 -2.33
N ASN A 258 -27.41 -7.43 -1.16
CA ASN A 258 -28.81 -7.11 -0.83
C ASN A 258 -28.96 -5.66 -0.35
N TYR A 259 -27.88 -5.09 0.18
CA TYR A 259 -27.86 -3.74 0.74
C TYR A 259 -26.53 -3.06 0.40
N LEU A 260 -26.60 -1.78 0.08
CA LEU A 260 -25.46 -0.88 -0.03
C LEU A 260 -25.71 0.34 0.87
N PRO A 261 -24.70 0.82 1.61
CA PRO A 261 -24.87 1.93 2.55
C PRO A 261 -24.99 3.26 1.81
N GLU A 262 -25.87 4.14 2.28
CA GLU A 262 -26.10 5.49 1.71
C GLU A 262 -24.86 6.40 1.71
N SER A 263 -23.85 6.08 2.55
CA SER A 263 -22.58 6.80 2.60
C SER A 263 -21.63 6.45 1.45
N LEU A 264 -21.97 5.44 0.62
CA LEU A 264 -21.16 5.04 -0.51
C LEU A 264 -21.08 6.18 -1.55
N ARG A 265 -19.86 6.45 -2.01
CA ARG A 265 -19.55 7.49 -3.01
C ARG A 265 -18.84 6.91 -4.22
N ILE A 266 -18.11 5.83 -4.03
CA ILE A 266 -17.32 5.16 -5.07
C ILE A 266 -17.73 3.69 -5.12
N LEU A 267 -18.15 3.26 -6.30
CA LEU A 267 -18.47 1.88 -6.60
C LEU A 267 -17.77 1.48 -7.90
N GLU A 268 -16.67 0.74 -7.78
CA GLU A 268 -15.98 0.08 -8.88
C GLU A 268 -16.14 -1.42 -8.66
N TRP A 269 -16.88 -2.11 -9.52
CA TRP A 269 -17.13 -3.53 -9.35
C TRP A 269 -17.10 -4.23 -10.70
N HIS A 270 -15.94 -4.81 -11.00
CA HIS A 270 -15.75 -5.58 -12.23
C HIS A 270 -16.46 -6.93 -12.11
N ARG A 271 -17.10 -7.37 -13.19
CA ARG A 271 -17.82 -8.65 -13.29
C ARG A 271 -18.92 -8.76 -12.25
N HIS A 272 -19.69 -7.69 -12.12
CA HIS A 272 -20.75 -7.63 -11.13
C HIS A 272 -21.76 -8.76 -11.38
N PRO A 273 -22.09 -9.60 -10.37
CA PRO A 273 -22.87 -10.83 -10.59
C PRO A 273 -24.35 -10.59 -10.91
N SER A 274 -24.83 -9.36 -10.75
CA SER A 274 -26.20 -8.94 -11.06
C SER A 274 -26.18 -7.82 -12.10
N HIS A 275 -27.20 -7.74 -12.96
CA HIS A 275 -27.32 -6.60 -13.88
C HIS A 275 -27.78 -5.31 -13.18
N CYS A 276 -28.22 -5.40 -11.92
CA CYS A 276 -28.79 -4.28 -11.17
C CYS A 276 -28.22 -4.20 -9.74
N LEU A 277 -28.11 -2.96 -9.24
CA LEU A 277 -27.91 -2.65 -7.83
C LEU A 277 -29.21 -2.91 -7.04
N PRO A 278 -29.16 -3.00 -5.69
CA PRO A 278 -30.37 -3.11 -4.87
C PRO A 278 -31.38 -2.02 -5.23
N SER A 279 -32.65 -2.38 -5.36
CA SER A 279 -33.73 -1.45 -5.78
C SER A 279 -33.87 -0.24 -4.88
N ASP A 280 -33.56 -0.41 -3.60
CA ASP A 280 -33.76 0.59 -2.55
C ASP A 280 -32.52 1.46 -2.35
N PHE A 281 -31.46 1.25 -3.14
CA PHE A 281 -30.23 2.01 -3.03
C PHE A 281 -30.28 3.27 -3.90
N ASP A 282 -30.19 4.43 -3.25
CA ASP A 282 -30.12 5.71 -3.94
C ASP A 282 -28.74 5.94 -4.55
N THR A 283 -28.69 5.90 -5.89
CA THR A 283 -27.46 6.11 -6.66
C THR A 283 -27.06 7.57 -6.83
N THR A 284 -27.90 8.54 -6.43
CA THR A 284 -27.61 9.98 -6.61
C THR A 284 -26.35 10.44 -5.87
N ASN A 285 -25.98 9.74 -4.80
CA ASN A 285 -24.79 10.05 -4.02
C ASN A 285 -23.50 9.41 -4.58
N LEU A 286 -23.57 8.57 -5.62
CA LEU A 286 -22.37 7.99 -6.24
C LEU A 286 -21.69 9.02 -7.14
N ALA A 287 -20.46 9.38 -6.80
CA ALA A 287 -19.59 10.20 -7.64
C ALA A 287 -18.91 9.36 -8.74
N ILE A 288 -18.57 8.10 -8.41
CA ILE A 288 -17.97 7.15 -9.35
C ILE A 288 -18.78 5.87 -9.31
N ARG A 289 -19.24 5.45 -10.50
CA ARG A 289 -19.95 4.18 -10.72
C ARG A 289 -19.37 3.50 -11.95
N ASP A 290 -18.64 2.43 -11.72
CA ASP A 290 -18.09 1.55 -12.74
C ASP A 290 -18.54 0.11 -12.47
N LEU A 291 -19.38 -0.42 -13.35
CA LEU A 291 -19.95 -1.76 -13.26
C LEU A 291 -19.71 -2.45 -14.61
N GLU A 292 -18.67 -3.27 -14.68
CA GLU A 292 -18.33 -4.10 -15.85
C GLU A 292 -18.93 -5.51 -15.76
#